data_AF-A0A2V9NH34-F1
#
_entry.id   AF-A0A2V9NH34-F1
#
_cell.length_a   1.000
_cell.length_b   1.000
_cell.length_c   1.000
_cell.angle_alpha   90.00
_cell.angle_beta   90.00
_cell.angle_gamma   90.00
#
_symmetry.space_group_name_H-M   'P 1'
#
loop_
_entity.id
_entity.type
_entity.pdbx_description
1 polymer ?
#
loop_
_entity_poly.entity_id
_entity_poly.type
_entity_poly.pdbx_seq_one_letter_code
_entity_poly.pdbx_strand_id
1 'polypeptide(L)'
;MTTNKLAVLMLLVASSVPAVCQGLSKQDTGGTLPILWSEPSDIRSRNLSYGAGGSEAKPQPPLKFVKEDMQGTNPKFTAEDRNGVKWTVKMGVEAQPETAAAHLLWAVGYFTDENYLLKESDVSDLPVHLKRGQKFVTGGQLHDVRLKRHAKKIGEWRWRKNPFSNQRAFNGLRVMMALINNWDLKDTNNAIERDDHGSKYLVSDLGASFGTTGFGWSWMGSKGDLKSYRQSKFISKATPGYVDFGTPSRPAILYFFNLPGLLRRLRMRWIGRHIPREDAKWIGSLLAQLSPDQIRDAFRSAGFSPTEVEGFTAVVQQRISDLNKL
;
A
#
# COMPACT_ATOMS: atom_id res chain seq x y z
N MET A 1 -31.72 -70.66 -47.21
CA MET A 1 -31.00 -71.53 -46.24
C MET A 1 -29.53 -71.47 -46.57
N THR A 2 -28.72 -70.91 -45.67
CA THR A 2 -27.34 -71.30 -45.27
C THR A 2 -26.65 -70.06 -44.69
N THR A 3 -26.61 -70.05 -43.37
CA THR A 3 -25.92 -69.13 -42.48
C THR A 3 -24.39 -69.23 -42.62
N ASN A 4 -23.71 -68.11 -42.81
CA ASN A 4 -22.29 -67.96 -42.44
C ASN A 4 -22.20 -66.99 -41.26
N LYS A 5 -21.90 -67.55 -40.08
CA LYS A 5 -21.57 -66.80 -38.87
C LYS A 5 -20.05 -66.58 -38.86
N LEU A 6 -19.61 -65.35 -39.09
CA LEU A 6 -18.25 -64.92 -38.72
C LEU A 6 -18.28 -64.48 -37.26
N ALA A 7 -17.50 -65.17 -36.43
CA ALA A 7 -17.22 -64.77 -35.06
C ALA A 7 -16.25 -63.58 -35.07
N VAL A 8 -16.72 -62.42 -34.61
CA VAL A 8 -15.86 -61.26 -34.29
C VAL A 8 -15.60 -61.27 -32.80
N LEU A 9 -14.34 -61.48 -32.45
CA LEU A 9 -13.81 -61.41 -31.09
C LEU A 9 -13.74 -59.93 -30.67
N MET A 10 -14.70 -59.45 -29.87
CA MET A 10 -14.61 -58.13 -29.23
C MET A 10 -13.62 -58.19 -28.07
N LEU A 11 -12.44 -57.57 -28.23
CA LEU A 11 -11.57 -57.21 -27.12
C LEU A 11 -12.19 -56.03 -26.36
N LEU A 12 -12.62 -56.28 -25.12
CA LEU A 12 -12.96 -55.25 -24.13
C LEU A 12 -11.66 -54.59 -23.64
N VAL A 13 -11.34 -53.41 -24.17
CA VAL A 13 -10.32 -52.53 -23.59
C VAL A 13 -11.01 -51.69 -22.50
N ALA A 14 -10.82 -52.08 -21.24
CA ALA A 14 -11.22 -51.27 -20.10
C ALA A 14 -10.30 -50.04 -20.00
N SER A 15 -10.73 -48.92 -20.57
CA SER A 15 -10.07 -47.63 -20.38
C SER A 15 -10.42 -47.09 -18.98
N SER A 16 -9.51 -47.23 -18.03
CA SER A 16 -9.57 -46.52 -16.75
C SER A 16 -9.27 -45.04 -16.98
N VAL A 17 -10.32 -44.24 -17.14
CA VAL A 17 -10.24 -42.78 -17.03
C VAL A 17 -10.21 -42.46 -15.53
N PRO A 18 -9.14 -41.85 -14.97
CA PRO A 18 -9.24 -41.30 -13.64
C PRO A 18 -10.18 -40.10 -13.70
N ALA A 19 -11.37 -40.28 -13.14
CA ALA A 19 -12.31 -39.22 -12.89
C ALA A 19 -11.65 -38.17 -11.98
N VAL A 20 -11.52 -36.96 -12.51
CA VAL A 20 -11.37 -35.74 -11.71
C VAL A 20 -12.57 -35.66 -10.76
N CYS A 21 -12.32 -35.67 -9.45
CA CYS A 21 -13.13 -34.92 -8.50
C CYS A 21 -12.50 -34.88 -7.11
N GLN A 22 -12.63 -33.72 -6.47
CA GLN A 22 -12.45 -33.44 -5.04
C GLN A 22 -11.03 -33.07 -4.59
N GLY A 23 -10.70 -31.80 -4.87
CA GLY A 23 -9.64 -31.06 -4.20
C GLY A 23 -9.94 -29.56 -4.10
N LEU A 24 -11.22 -29.16 -4.02
CA LEU A 24 -11.63 -27.80 -3.67
C LEU A 24 -12.84 -27.86 -2.74
N SER A 25 -12.91 -26.86 -1.86
CA SER A 25 -13.95 -26.62 -0.85
C SER A 25 -13.72 -27.31 0.50
N LYS A 26 -12.86 -26.71 1.33
CA LYS A 26 -13.36 -26.33 2.65
C LYS A 26 -13.97 -24.94 2.47
N GLN A 27 -15.24 -24.89 2.09
CA GLN A 27 -16.05 -23.70 2.27
C GLN A 27 -15.98 -23.34 3.75
N ASP A 28 -15.45 -22.16 4.03
CA ASP A 28 -15.54 -21.51 5.32
C ASP A 28 -17.01 -21.07 5.48
N THR A 29 -17.87 -21.99 5.92
CA THR A 29 -19.32 -21.79 6.09
C THR A 29 -19.62 -20.97 7.35
N GLY A 30 -19.07 -19.76 7.42
CA GLY A 30 -19.27 -18.83 8.52
C GLY A 30 -18.50 -17.51 8.46
N GLY A 31 -17.89 -17.16 7.31
CA GLY A 31 -17.02 -15.99 7.18
C GLY A 31 -17.49 -15.01 6.11
N THR A 32 -17.74 -13.77 6.51
CA THR A 32 -17.96 -12.59 5.67
C THR A 32 -16.96 -12.45 4.51
N LEU A 33 -17.43 -11.92 3.37
CA LEU A 33 -16.69 -11.83 2.11
C LEU A 33 -15.38 -11.01 2.24
N PRO A 34 -14.32 -11.33 1.47
CA PRO A 34 -13.10 -10.52 1.43
C PRO A 34 -13.40 -9.11 0.88
N ILE A 35 -12.87 -8.07 1.53
CA ILE A 35 -13.13 -6.67 1.16
C ILE A 35 -11.81 -5.93 0.93
N LEU A 36 -11.69 -5.25 -0.22
CA LEU A 36 -10.55 -4.40 -0.57
C LEU A 36 -10.82 -2.91 -0.29
N TRP A 37 -12.08 -2.52 -0.42
CA TRP A 37 -12.52 -1.13 -0.45
C TRP A 37 -13.95 -1.05 0.07
N SER A 38 -14.25 0.01 0.82
CA SER A 38 -15.60 0.34 1.26
C SER A 38 -15.94 1.76 0.81
N GLU A 39 -17.16 1.98 0.32
CA GLU A 39 -17.65 3.32 0.04
C GLU A 39 -17.50 4.20 1.30
N PRO A 40 -16.76 5.32 1.23
CA PRO A 40 -16.61 6.22 2.36
C PRO A 40 -17.94 6.92 2.66
N SER A 41 -18.37 6.93 3.93
CA SER A 41 -19.64 7.51 4.38
C SER A 41 -19.83 9.00 4.06
N ASP A 42 -18.75 9.80 4.07
CA ASP A 42 -18.68 11.15 3.48
C ASP A 42 -17.20 11.54 3.34
N ILE A 43 -16.72 11.84 2.14
CA ILE A 43 -15.32 12.24 1.91
C ILE A 43 -15.08 13.68 2.36
N ARG A 44 -16.08 14.57 2.24
CA ARG A 44 -15.95 16.02 2.46
C ARG A 44 -15.72 16.38 3.92
N SER A 45 -16.16 15.52 4.85
CA SER A 45 -15.98 15.70 6.30
C SER A 45 -14.83 14.88 6.90
N ARG A 46 -14.09 14.09 6.10
CA ARG A 46 -12.98 13.27 6.63
C ARG A 46 -11.86 14.12 7.19
N ASN A 47 -11.36 13.71 8.36
CA ASN A 47 -10.19 14.32 8.95
C ASN A 47 -8.91 13.57 8.55
N LEU A 48 -8.21 14.10 7.56
CA LEU A 48 -6.98 13.53 7.05
C LEU A 48 -5.77 13.78 7.95
N SER A 49 -5.91 14.46 9.09
CA SER A 49 -4.83 14.54 10.10
C SER A 49 -4.65 13.23 10.88
N TYR A 50 -5.67 12.37 10.89
CA TYR A 50 -5.70 11.18 11.76
C TYR A 50 -5.89 9.86 11.00
N GLY A 51 -6.35 9.92 9.75
CA GLY A 51 -6.52 8.75 8.91
C GLY A 51 -7.43 7.67 9.54
N ALA A 52 -7.09 6.41 9.30
CA ALA A 52 -7.93 5.26 9.66
C ALA A 52 -8.22 5.12 11.16
N GLY A 53 -7.30 5.54 12.03
CA GLY A 53 -7.48 5.42 13.48
C GLY A 53 -8.29 6.55 14.12
N GLY A 54 -8.46 7.68 13.43
CA GLY A 54 -9.17 8.84 13.99
C GLY A 54 -8.45 9.51 15.17
N SER A 55 -9.09 10.51 15.79
CA SER A 55 -8.50 11.28 16.89
C SER A 55 -8.35 10.48 18.18
N GLU A 56 -9.31 9.61 18.47
CA GLU A 56 -9.39 8.88 19.74
C GLU A 56 -8.35 7.76 19.84
N ALA A 57 -7.91 7.21 18.71
CA ALA A 57 -6.93 6.13 18.67
C ALA A 57 -5.48 6.61 18.56
N LYS A 58 -5.22 7.91 18.74
CA LYS A 58 -3.85 8.44 18.74
C LYS A 58 -2.99 7.78 19.83
N PRO A 59 -1.69 7.57 19.57
CA PRO A 59 -0.74 7.16 20.60
C PRO A 59 -0.81 8.09 21.81
N GLN A 60 -0.70 7.52 23.01
CA GLN A 60 -0.79 8.26 24.26
C GLN A 60 0.55 8.26 25.01
N PRO A 61 1.40 9.29 24.83
CA PRO A 61 2.70 9.36 25.50
C PRO A 61 2.59 9.35 27.04
N PRO A 62 3.66 8.98 27.78
CA PRO A 62 4.98 8.58 27.26
C PRO A 62 4.93 7.22 26.56
N LEU A 63 5.85 7.00 25.62
CA LEU A 63 6.08 5.68 25.05
C LEU A 63 7.11 4.93 25.88
N LYS A 64 6.98 3.62 25.98
CA LYS A 64 7.92 2.71 26.62
C LYS A 64 8.52 1.78 25.58
N PHE A 65 9.84 1.71 25.49
CA PHE A 65 10.52 0.78 24.60
C PHE A 65 10.24 -0.67 25.01
N VAL A 66 9.96 -1.53 24.02
CA VAL A 66 9.73 -2.97 24.25
C VAL A 66 10.86 -3.79 23.64
N LYS A 67 11.13 -3.62 22.34
CA LYS A 67 12.19 -4.35 21.65
C LYS A 67 12.56 -3.70 20.33
N GLU A 68 13.83 -3.79 19.98
CA GLU A 68 14.30 -3.40 18.65
C GLU A 68 13.86 -4.43 17.60
N ASP A 69 13.41 -3.96 16.44
CA ASP A 69 13.03 -4.82 15.31
C ASP A 69 14.11 -4.77 14.23
N MET A 70 14.76 -5.92 14.04
CA MET A 70 15.88 -6.09 13.11
C MET A 70 15.46 -6.42 11.67
N GLN A 71 14.16 -6.54 11.40
CA GLN A 71 13.64 -6.86 10.07
C GLN A 71 13.54 -5.60 9.18
N GLY A 72 13.55 -5.80 7.86
CA GLY A 72 13.43 -4.73 6.86
C GLY A 72 14.66 -3.80 6.80
N THR A 73 14.57 -2.72 6.03
CA THR A 73 15.71 -1.82 5.77
C THR A 73 15.79 -0.66 6.75
N ASN A 74 14.67 -0.05 7.12
CA ASN A 74 14.65 1.12 7.99
C ASN A 74 14.63 0.75 9.47
N PRO A 75 15.32 1.52 10.34
CA PRO A 75 15.29 1.30 11.78
C PRO A 75 13.88 1.41 12.35
N LYS A 76 13.51 0.44 13.18
CA LYS A 76 12.23 0.40 13.87
C LYS A 76 12.32 -0.41 15.15
N PHE A 77 11.38 -0.17 16.06
CA PHE A 77 11.23 -0.91 17.30
C PHE A 77 9.76 -0.99 17.70
N THR A 78 9.43 -1.90 18.61
CA THR A 78 8.13 -1.94 19.26
C THR A 78 8.17 -1.06 20.52
N ALA A 79 7.15 -0.24 20.70
CA ALA A 79 6.90 0.51 21.92
C ALA A 79 5.48 0.28 22.41
N GLU A 80 5.23 0.61 23.67
CA GLU A 80 3.90 0.60 24.29
C GLU A 80 3.59 2.01 24.79
N ASP A 81 2.36 2.49 24.61
CA ASP A 81 1.95 3.79 25.12
C ASP A 81 1.35 3.67 26.55
N ARG A 82 0.98 4.79 27.18
CA ARG A 82 0.48 4.79 28.57
C ARG A 82 -0.77 3.94 28.79
N ASN A 83 -1.52 3.65 27.73
CA ASN A 83 -2.75 2.85 27.77
C ASN A 83 -2.48 1.37 27.45
N GLY A 84 -1.22 0.97 27.30
CA GLY A 84 -0.84 -0.41 26.96
C GLY A 84 -0.96 -0.73 25.47
N VAL A 85 -1.20 0.27 24.61
CA VAL A 85 -1.30 0.03 23.16
C VAL A 85 0.08 -0.17 22.57
N LYS A 86 0.24 -1.24 21.80
CA LYS A 86 1.52 -1.56 21.14
C LYS A 86 1.63 -0.92 19.77
N TRP A 87 2.77 -0.29 19.55
CA TRP A 87 3.09 0.47 18.36
C TRP A 87 4.40 -0.04 17.72
N THR A 88 4.44 -0.14 16.39
CA THR A 88 5.71 -0.18 15.67
C THR A 88 6.15 1.26 15.41
N VAL A 89 7.21 1.69 16.08
CA VAL A 89 7.86 2.99 15.88
C VAL A 89 8.91 2.83 14.78
N LYS A 90 8.81 3.61 13.70
CA LYS A 90 9.72 3.56 12.54
C LYS A 90 10.34 4.94 12.34
N MET A 91 11.66 4.93 12.18
CA MET A 91 12.48 6.14 12.02
C MET A 91 12.97 6.31 10.58
N GLY A 92 13.32 7.54 10.23
CA GLY A 92 13.99 7.89 8.98
C GLY A 92 13.03 8.19 7.83
N VAL A 93 13.59 8.19 6.62
CA VAL A 93 13.00 8.80 5.40
C VAL A 93 11.61 8.25 4.98
N GLU A 94 11.17 7.12 5.54
CA GLU A 94 9.85 6.56 5.24
C GLU A 94 8.74 7.02 6.20
N ALA A 95 9.09 7.59 7.36
CA ALA A 95 8.13 7.89 8.41
C ALA A 95 7.03 8.86 7.95
N GLN A 96 7.44 9.99 7.38
CA GLN A 96 6.55 11.02 6.86
C GLN A 96 5.74 10.53 5.64
N PRO A 97 6.34 10.04 4.54
CA PRO A 97 5.56 9.65 3.35
C PRO A 97 4.59 8.48 3.59
N GLU A 98 4.91 7.54 4.48
CA GLU A 98 3.99 6.43 4.81
C GLU A 98 2.71 6.95 5.49
N THR A 99 2.84 7.93 6.39
CA THR A 99 1.71 8.54 7.12
C THR A 99 0.76 9.25 6.16
N ALA A 100 1.28 10.17 5.33
CA ALA A 100 0.46 10.91 4.37
C ALA A 100 -0.20 9.99 3.34
N ALA A 101 0.51 8.96 2.87
CA ALA A 101 -0.02 8.00 1.91
C ALA A 101 -1.17 7.18 2.50
N ALA A 102 -1.02 6.71 3.73
CA ALA A 102 -2.07 5.96 4.43
C ALA A 102 -3.34 6.80 4.61
N HIS A 103 -3.20 8.09 4.93
CA HIS A 103 -4.33 9.01 5.11
C HIS A 103 -5.05 9.28 3.79
N LEU A 104 -4.34 9.49 2.68
CA LEU A 104 -4.95 9.69 1.36
C LEU A 104 -5.66 8.44 0.83
N LEU A 105 -5.10 7.24 1.04
CA LEU A 105 -5.77 5.99 0.66
C LEU A 105 -7.05 5.77 1.46
N TRP A 106 -6.97 5.97 2.78
CA TRP A 106 -8.13 5.88 3.67
C TRP A 106 -9.22 6.87 3.27
N ALA A 107 -8.85 8.09 2.89
CA ALA A 107 -9.79 9.14 2.52
C ALA A 107 -10.78 8.73 1.42
N VAL A 108 -10.34 7.87 0.50
CA VAL A 108 -11.17 7.38 -0.61
C VAL A 108 -11.63 5.94 -0.43
N GLY A 109 -11.59 5.38 0.79
CA GLY A 109 -12.24 4.11 1.13
C GLY A 109 -11.36 2.86 1.12
N TYR A 110 -10.04 2.97 0.89
CA TYR A 110 -9.13 1.83 1.04
C TYR A 110 -8.74 1.61 2.49
N PHE A 111 -8.63 0.34 2.91
CA PHE A 111 -8.09 -0.01 4.21
C PHE A 111 -6.58 0.27 4.25
N THR A 112 -6.11 0.83 5.35
CA THR A 112 -4.70 1.12 5.63
C THR A 112 -4.41 0.85 7.10
N ASP A 113 -3.15 0.61 7.46
CA ASP A 113 -2.81 0.54 8.88
C ASP A 113 -3.04 1.91 9.53
N GLU A 114 -3.34 1.91 10.83
CA GLU A 114 -3.40 3.12 11.62
C GLU A 114 -2.00 3.71 11.80
N ASN A 115 -1.76 4.83 11.13
CA ASN A 115 -0.49 5.53 11.10
C ASN A 115 -0.63 6.93 11.69
N TYR A 116 0.24 7.22 12.65
CA TYR A 116 0.43 8.55 13.23
C TYR A 116 1.91 8.93 13.17
N LEU A 117 2.21 10.21 13.15
CA LEU A 117 3.57 10.70 13.31
C LEU A 117 3.68 11.53 14.58
N LEU A 118 4.70 11.26 15.39
CA LEU A 118 5.12 12.13 16.48
C LEU A 118 6.36 12.88 16.02
N LYS A 119 6.27 14.21 16.01
CA LYS A 119 7.41 15.08 15.68
C LYS A 119 8.54 14.95 16.68
N GLU A 120 8.18 14.80 17.94
CA GLU A 120 9.10 14.57 19.06
C GLU A 120 8.47 13.52 19.96
N SER A 121 9.27 12.57 20.43
CA SER A 121 8.83 11.55 21.37
C SER A 121 9.93 11.21 22.34
N ASP A 122 9.64 11.37 23.62
CA ASP A 122 10.38 10.71 24.68
C ASP A 122 9.97 9.24 24.73
N VAL A 123 10.96 8.35 24.79
CA VAL A 123 10.74 6.91 24.93
C VAL A 123 11.48 6.42 26.16
N SER A 124 10.73 6.02 27.18
CA SER A 124 11.30 5.42 28.38
C SER A 124 11.90 4.05 28.07
N ASP A 125 12.91 3.66 28.84
CA ASP A 125 13.64 2.41 28.70
C ASP A 125 14.30 2.21 27.31
N LEU A 126 14.50 3.29 26.55
CA LEU A 126 15.26 3.22 25.32
C LEU A 126 16.71 2.78 25.64
N PRO A 127 17.26 1.77 24.94
CA PRO A 127 18.64 1.37 25.14
C PRO A 127 19.60 2.55 24.94
N VAL A 128 20.67 2.60 25.74
CA VAL A 128 21.74 3.61 25.61
C VAL A 128 22.24 3.71 24.17
N HIS A 129 22.32 2.57 23.49
CA HIS A 129 22.65 2.48 22.07
C HIS A 129 21.68 1.54 21.34
N LEU A 130 20.89 2.09 20.41
CA LEU A 130 20.15 1.32 19.43
C LEU A 130 21.12 0.69 18.41
N LYS A 131 20.90 -0.57 18.05
CA LYS A 131 21.72 -1.23 17.02
C LYS A 131 21.51 -0.58 15.65
N ARG A 132 20.30 -0.07 15.40
CA ARG A 132 19.88 0.59 14.18
C ARG A 132 19.22 1.92 14.53
N GLY A 133 19.60 2.97 13.81
CA GLY A 133 18.91 4.25 13.93
C GLY A 133 19.32 5.11 15.12
N GLN A 134 20.42 4.79 15.82
CA GLN A 134 20.97 5.65 16.88
C GLN A 134 21.14 7.11 16.45
N LYS A 135 21.49 7.34 15.17
CA LYS A 135 21.61 8.68 14.57
C LYS A 135 20.30 9.50 14.55
N PHE A 136 19.15 8.88 14.83
CA PHE A 136 17.85 9.54 14.92
C PHE A 136 17.46 9.85 16.37
N VAL A 137 18.34 9.53 17.33
CA VAL A 137 18.18 9.84 18.75
C VAL A 137 19.08 11.03 19.10
N THR A 138 18.50 12.15 19.52
CA THR A 138 19.22 13.36 19.92
C THR A 138 18.83 13.72 21.35
N GLY A 139 19.79 13.77 22.27
CA GLY A 139 19.51 14.10 23.67
C GLY A 139 18.52 13.14 24.37
N GLY A 140 18.39 11.91 23.88
CA GLY A 140 17.42 10.92 24.37
C GLY A 140 16.03 11.01 23.71
N GLN A 141 15.82 11.97 22.81
CA GLN A 141 14.56 12.17 22.09
C GLN A 141 14.63 11.63 20.67
N LEU A 142 13.48 11.15 20.20
CA LEU A 142 13.27 10.74 18.81
C LEU A 142 12.48 11.80 18.06
N HIS A 143 12.91 12.09 16.84
CA HIS A 143 12.25 13.06 15.96
C HIS A 143 11.59 12.40 14.75
N ASP A 144 10.44 12.94 14.34
CA ASP A 144 9.66 12.54 13.15
C ASP A 144 9.49 11.01 13.03
N VAL A 145 9.02 10.40 14.11
CA VAL A 145 8.80 8.95 14.15
C VAL A 145 7.37 8.59 13.80
N ARG A 146 7.24 7.59 12.93
CA ARG A 146 5.95 7.03 12.53
C ARG A 146 5.56 5.89 13.45
N LEU A 147 4.36 5.94 14.01
CA LEU A 147 3.77 4.91 14.84
C LEU A 147 2.71 4.15 14.05
N LYS A 148 2.88 2.82 13.98
CA LYS A 148 1.90 1.86 13.41
C LYS A 148 1.18 1.18 14.55
N ARG A 149 -0.14 1.15 14.59
CA ARG A 149 -0.82 0.28 15.54
C ARG A 149 -0.51 -1.19 15.21
N HIS A 150 -0.23 -1.98 16.23
CA HIS A 150 -0.15 -3.44 16.05
C HIS A 150 -1.56 -3.99 15.78
N ALA A 151 -1.73 -4.60 14.62
CA ALA A 151 -2.95 -5.29 14.23
C ALA A 151 -2.67 -6.77 13.93
N LYS A 152 -3.67 -7.62 14.12
CA LYS A 152 -3.56 -9.06 13.82
C LYS A 152 -3.65 -9.28 12.32
N LYS A 153 -2.50 -9.55 11.70
CA LYS A 153 -2.40 -9.93 10.29
C LYS A 153 -2.51 -11.45 10.18
N ILE A 154 -3.37 -11.91 9.29
CA ILE A 154 -3.62 -13.33 9.04
C ILE A 154 -2.97 -13.83 7.75
N GLY A 155 -2.35 -12.94 6.97
CA GLY A 155 -1.62 -13.27 5.77
C GLY A 155 -1.22 -12.05 4.94
N GLU A 156 -0.67 -12.32 3.76
CA GLU A 156 -0.38 -11.34 2.71
C GLU A 156 -1.24 -11.64 1.48
N TRP A 157 -1.50 -10.64 0.63
CA TRP A 157 -2.21 -10.82 -0.63
C TRP A 157 -1.37 -10.34 -1.82
N ARG A 158 -1.64 -10.92 -2.99
CA ARG A 158 -0.77 -10.74 -4.18
C ARG A 158 -1.44 -9.89 -5.25
N TRP A 159 -0.70 -8.95 -5.84
CA TRP A 159 -1.24 -8.05 -6.85
C TRP A 159 -1.84 -8.78 -8.05
N ARG A 160 -1.24 -9.88 -8.51
CA ARG A 160 -1.73 -10.64 -9.66
C ARG A 160 -2.77 -11.70 -9.33
N LYS A 161 -2.75 -12.24 -8.11
CA LYS A 161 -3.61 -13.36 -7.68
C LYS A 161 -4.39 -12.91 -6.44
N ASN A 162 -5.52 -12.25 -6.67
CA ASN A 162 -6.42 -11.75 -5.66
C ASN A 162 -7.88 -11.85 -6.17
N PRO A 163 -8.89 -11.82 -5.28
CA PRO A 163 -10.29 -11.98 -5.67
C PRO A 163 -10.92 -10.72 -6.31
N PHE A 164 -10.17 -9.63 -6.42
CA PHE A 164 -10.67 -8.31 -6.85
C PHE A 164 -10.21 -7.92 -8.25
N SER A 165 -9.49 -8.77 -8.99
CA SER A 165 -8.82 -8.42 -10.24
C SER A 165 -9.74 -7.83 -11.33
N ASN A 166 -11.03 -8.16 -11.27
CA ASN A 166 -12.05 -7.68 -12.21
C ASN A 166 -12.95 -6.59 -11.62
N GLN A 167 -12.58 -6.03 -10.47
CA GLN A 167 -13.34 -5.00 -9.78
C GLN A 167 -12.75 -3.62 -10.02
N ARG A 168 -13.63 -2.64 -10.20
CA ARG A 168 -13.28 -1.22 -10.29
C ARG A 168 -12.42 -0.75 -9.11
N ALA A 169 -12.73 -1.19 -7.89
CA ALA A 169 -11.95 -0.87 -6.69
C ALA A 169 -10.48 -1.34 -6.77
N PHE A 170 -10.20 -2.47 -7.40
CA PHE A 170 -8.81 -2.91 -7.60
C PHE A 170 -8.07 -2.00 -8.58
N ASN A 171 -8.72 -1.62 -9.68
CA ASN A 171 -8.18 -0.63 -10.62
C ASN A 171 -7.96 0.72 -9.95
N GLY A 172 -8.87 1.14 -9.08
CA GLY A 172 -8.72 2.36 -8.31
C GLY A 172 -7.52 2.33 -7.36
N LEU A 173 -7.25 1.20 -6.69
CA LEU A 173 -6.07 1.06 -5.84
C LEU A 173 -4.78 1.21 -6.66
N ARG A 174 -4.76 0.66 -7.87
CA ARG A 174 -3.62 0.81 -8.81
C ARG A 174 -3.41 2.27 -9.21
N VAL A 175 -4.49 3.03 -9.42
CA VAL A 175 -4.45 4.49 -9.65
C VAL A 175 -3.90 5.22 -8.43
N MET A 176 -4.31 4.85 -7.22
CA MET A 176 -3.79 5.45 -5.99
C MET A 176 -2.28 5.21 -5.83
N MET A 177 -1.77 4.02 -6.16
CA MET A 177 -0.31 3.75 -6.15
C MET A 177 0.43 4.66 -7.13
N ALA A 178 -0.16 4.93 -8.30
CA ALA A 178 0.41 5.88 -9.24
C ALA A 178 0.32 7.33 -8.75
N LEU A 179 -0.81 7.72 -8.14
CA LEU A 179 -1.07 9.05 -7.61
C LEU A 179 0.02 9.44 -6.62
N ILE A 180 0.36 8.55 -5.69
CA ILE A 180 1.36 8.83 -4.64
C ILE A 180 2.79 8.47 -5.07
N ASN A 181 3.03 8.04 -6.31
CA ASN A 181 4.33 7.52 -6.76
C ASN A 181 4.88 6.33 -5.94
N ASN A 182 4.02 5.43 -5.43
CA ASN A 182 4.53 4.24 -4.73
C ASN A 182 5.17 3.27 -5.72
N TRP A 183 6.49 3.08 -5.62
CA TRP A 183 7.24 2.17 -6.48
C TRP A 183 7.60 0.83 -5.82
N ASP A 184 7.38 0.68 -4.51
CA ASP A 184 7.65 -0.56 -3.77
C ASP A 184 6.40 -1.43 -3.63
N LEU A 185 5.92 -1.96 -4.76
CA LEU A 185 4.66 -2.71 -4.84
C LEU A 185 4.85 -4.23 -4.73
N LYS A 186 5.77 -4.68 -3.87
CA LYS A 186 5.99 -6.12 -3.64
C LYS A 186 4.75 -6.73 -2.97
N ASP A 187 4.44 -7.99 -3.26
CA ASP A 187 3.32 -8.69 -2.61
C ASP A 187 3.50 -8.72 -1.06
N THR A 188 4.74 -8.81 -0.56
CA THR A 188 5.05 -8.77 0.88
C THR A 188 4.77 -7.42 1.56
N ASN A 189 4.46 -6.38 0.79
CA ASN A 189 4.08 -5.06 1.31
C ASN A 189 2.57 -4.95 1.51
N ASN A 190 1.83 -6.02 1.23
CA ASN A 190 0.39 -6.11 1.39
C ASN A 190 0.04 -7.01 2.59
N ALA A 191 -1.10 -6.75 3.22
CA ALA A 191 -1.56 -7.54 4.36
C ALA A 191 -3.05 -7.86 4.26
N ILE A 192 -3.43 -8.98 4.89
CA ILE A 192 -4.81 -9.35 5.17
C ILE A 192 -4.99 -9.26 6.68
N GLU A 193 -5.92 -8.42 7.09
CA GLU A 193 -6.40 -8.33 8.47
C GLU A 193 -7.77 -8.97 8.57
N ARG A 194 -8.10 -9.54 9.74
CA ARG A 194 -9.40 -10.14 10.00
C ARG A 194 -10.03 -9.50 11.21
N ASP A 195 -11.28 -9.09 11.06
CA ASP A 195 -12.17 -8.68 12.13
C ASP A 195 -13.50 -9.46 12.07
N ASP A 196 -14.45 -9.07 12.89
CA ASP A 196 -15.78 -9.70 12.98
C ASP A 196 -16.60 -9.52 11.69
N HIS A 197 -16.21 -8.59 10.82
CA HIS A 197 -16.86 -8.26 9.55
C HIS A 197 -16.15 -8.84 8.33
N GLY A 198 -15.06 -9.59 8.52
CA GLY A 198 -14.43 -10.40 7.47
C GLY A 198 -12.96 -10.12 7.30
N SER A 199 -12.45 -10.45 6.10
CA SER A 199 -11.03 -10.25 5.78
C SER A 199 -10.84 -8.96 4.98
N LYS A 200 -10.12 -8.00 5.56
CA LYS A 200 -9.75 -6.72 4.95
C LYS A 200 -8.41 -6.84 4.26
N TYR A 201 -8.36 -6.41 3.01
CA TYR A 201 -7.16 -6.42 2.17
C TYR A 201 -6.61 -5.00 2.10
N LEU A 202 -5.40 -4.79 2.60
CA LEU A 202 -4.77 -3.47 2.66
C LEU A 202 -3.36 -3.49 2.07
N VAL A 203 -2.90 -2.33 1.60
CA VAL A 203 -1.48 -2.08 1.34
C VAL A 203 -0.88 -1.57 2.64
N SER A 204 0.12 -2.28 3.15
CA SER A 204 0.63 -2.11 4.51
C SER A 204 2.00 -1.43 4.60
N ASP A 205 2.70 -1.29 3.47
CA ASP A 205 3.92 -0.50 3.37
C ASP A 205 3.79 0.51 2.21
N LEU A 206 3.61 1.78 2.61
CA LEU A 206 3.41 2.91 1.70
C LEU A 206 4.59 3.90 1.77
N GLY A 207 5.68 3.57 2.48
CA GLY A 207 6.78 4.51 2.73
C GLY A 207 7.56 4.89 1.48
N ALA A 208 7.53 4.06 0.43
CA ALA A 208 8.18 4.31 -0.85
C ALA A 208 7.38 5.25 -1.78
N SER A 209 6.78 6.30 -1.22
CA SER A 209 5.85 7.22 -1.89
C SER A 209 6.38 8.67 -1.90
N PHE A 210 5.72 9.53 -2.68
CA PHE A 210 5.96 10.96 -2.81
C PHE A 210 7.40 11.33 -3.19
N GLY A 211 8.01 10.55 -4.08
CA GLY A 211 9.34 10.82 -4.62
C GLY A 211 9.42 10.44 -6.09
N THR A 212 10.52 9.80 -6.49
CA THR A 212 10.69 9.23 -7.83
C THR A 212 9.62 8.17 -8.16
N THR A 213 9.40 7.90 -9.45
CA THR A 213 8.43 6.89 -9.93
C THR A 213 8.94 5.45 -9.84
N GLY A 214 10.18 5.25 -9.42
CA GLY A 214 10.90 3.99 -9.48
C GLY A 214 12.14 4.02 -8.60
N PHE A 215 12.71 2.83 -8.35
CA PHE A 215 13.95 2.71 -7.60
C PHE A 215 15.14 3.30 -8.39
N GLY A 216 15.78 4.34 -7.83
CA GLY A 216 16.97 4.97 -8.38
C GLY A 216 18.28 4.30 -7.92
N TRP A 217 19.41 4.83 -8.40
CA TRP A 217 20.75 4.40 -7.98
C TRP A 217 21.04 4.75 -6.51
N SER A 218 20.65 5.95 -6.09
CA SER A 218 20.68 6.38 -4.69
C SER A 218 19.26 6.40 -4.13
N TRP A 219 19.13 6.22 -2.80
CA TRP A 219 17.88 6.45 -2.08
C TRP A 219 17.46 7.92 -2.10
N MET A 220 18.35 8.82 -2.51
CA MET A 220 18.13 10.26 -2.59
C MET A 220 16.98 10.57 -3.57
N GLY A 221 16.01 11.35 -3.11
CA GLY A 221 14.83 11.70 -3.90
C GLY A 221 13.77 10.60 -4.02
N SER A 222 14.01 9.39 -3.51
CA SER A 222 13.13 8.25 -3.78
C SER A 222 11.85 8.20 -2.97
N LYS A 223 11.79 8.91 -1.83
CA LYS A 223 10.67 8.89 -0.87
C LYS A 223 10.56 10.25 -0.19
N GLY A 224 9.34 10.78 -0.08
CA GLY A 224 9.09 12.07 0.58
C GLY A 224 9.88 13.25 -0.02
N ASP A 225 10.21 13.21 -1.31
CA ASP A 225 10.99 14.25 -1.98
C ASP A 225 10.12 15.05 -2.96
N LEU A 226 9.79 16.27 -2.54
CA LEU A 226 8.88 17.13 -3.29
C LEU A 226 9.39 17.44 -4.70
N LYS A 227 10.69 17.66 -4.86
CA LYS A 227 11.29 18.00 -6.15
C LYS A 227 11.07 16.86 -7.16
N SER A 228 11.43 15.64 -6.78
CA SER A 228 11.28 14.44 -7.60
C SER A 228 9.82 14.13 -7.88
N TYR A 229 8.96 14.27 -6.87
CA TYR A 229 7.51 14.05 -7.02
C TYR A 229 6.90 15.04 -8.02
N ARG A 230 7.21 16.33 -7.90
CA ARG A 230 6.76 17.40 -8.79
C ARG A 230 7.25 17.22 -10.22
N GLN A 231 8.49 16.79 -10.42
CA GLN A 231 9.09 16.59 -11.75
C GLN A 231 8.65 15.30 -12.44
N SER A 232 8.03 14.39 -11.70
CA SER A 232 7.64 13.09 -12.23
C SER A 232 6.39 13.15 -13.12
N LYS A 233 6.40 12.39 -14.22
CA LYS A 233 5.26 12.26 -15.12
C LYS A 233 4.20 11.35 -14.50
N PHE A 234 3.02 11.89 -14.21
CA PHE A 234 1.91 11.13 -13.63
C PHE A 234 1.20 10.25 -14.69
N ILE A 235 0.51 10.85 -15.67
CA ILE A 235 -0.11 10.13 -16.79
C ILE A 235 0.90 10.03 -17.93
N SER A 236 1.27 8.81 -18.30
CA SER A 236 2.24 8.54 -19.37
C SER A 236 1.59 8.38 -20.74
N LYS A 237 0.37 7.83 -20.79
CA LYS A 237 -0.47 7.65 -21.97
C LYS A 237 -1.94 7.65 -21.56
N ALA A 238 -2.79 8.28 -22.37
CA ALA A 238 -4.24 8.19 -22.25
C ALA A 238 -4.84 7.87 -23.62
N THR A 239 -5.81 6.96 -23.65
CA THR A 239 -6.57 6.56 -24.84
C THR A 239 -8.06 6.64 -24.52
N PRO A 240 -8.99 6.39 -25.46
CA PRO A 240 -10.40 6.28 -25.12
C PRO A 240 -10.72 5.14 -24.13
N GLY A 241 -10.01 4.01 -24.20
CA GLY A 241 -10.32 2.83 -23.36
C GLY A 241 -9.50 2.71 -22.07
N TYR A 242 -8.25 3.19 -22.05
CA TYR A 242 -7.35 3.00 -20.92
C TYR A 242 -6.35 4.14 -20.71
N VAL A 243 -5.76 4.14 -19.52
CA VAL A 243 -4.67 5.02 -19.09
C VAL A 243 -3.47 4.20 -18.60
N ASP A 244 -2.27 4.68 -18.93
CA ASP A 244 -1.01 4.22 -18.36
C ASP A 244 -0.38 5.34 -17.52
N PHE A 245 0.06 5.03 -16.32
CA PHE A 245 0.76 5.93 -15.42
C PHE A 245 2.29 5.79 -15.51
N GLY A 246 3.00 6.83 -15.09
CA GLY A 246 4.46 6.84 -15.02
C GLY A 246 5.04 5.96 -13.92
N THR A 247 4.24 5.64 -12.90
CA THR A 247 4.62 4.81 -11.74
C THR A 247 3.91 3.45 -11.76
N PRO A 248 4.58 2.33 -11.43
CA PRO A 248 6.02 2.24 -11.20
C PRO A 248 6.80 2.28 -12.53
N SER A 249 7.90 3.02 -12.55
CA SER A 249 8.80 3.12 -13.69
C SER A 249 9.88 2.03 -13.67
N ARG A 250 10.68 1.97 -14.73
CA ARG A 250 11.84 1.07 -14.76
C ARG A 250 12.87 1.55 -13.72
N PRO A 251 13.51 0.64 -12.96
CA PRO A 251 14.66 1.02 -12.15
C PRO A 251 15.77 1.62 -13.02
N ALA A 252 16.65 2.42 -12.41
CA ALA A 252 17.83 2.93 -13.10
C ALA A 252 18.65 1.78 -13.73
N ILE A 253 19.16 2.00 -14.96
CA ILE A 253 19.84 0.99 -15.78
C ILE A 253 21.00 0.31 -15.02
N LEU A 254 21.73 1.04 -14.17
CA LEU A 254 22.85 0.50 -13.38
C LEU A 254 22.44 -0.51 -12.28
N TYR A 255 21.15 -0.79 -12.08
CA TYR A 255 20.66 -1.86 -11.21
C TYR A 255 20.90 -3.29 -11.77
N PHE A 256 21.60 -3.43 -12.91
CA PHE A 256 21.97 -4.72 -13.51
C PHE A 256 22.76 -5.64 -12.57
N PHE A 257 23.55 -5.11 -11.63
CA PHE A 257 24.31 -5.93 -10.67
C PHE A 257 23.40 -6.73 -9.70
N ASN A 258 22.10 -6.44 -9.64
CA ASN A 258 21.08 -7.27 -8.98
C ASN A 258 19.97 -7.65 -9.96
N LEU A 259 20.31 -8.54 -10.90
CA LEU A 259 19.41 -8.98 -11.96
C LEU A 259 18.06 -9.56 -11.44
N PRO A 260 18.02 -10.39 -10.37
CA PRO A 260 16.75 -10.84 -9.79
C PRO A 260 15.88 -9.69 -9.26
N GLY A 261 16.50 -8.71 -8.59
CA GLY A 261 15.81 -7.51 -8.13
C GLY A 261 15.26 -6.68 -9.28
N LEU A 262 16.05 -6.50 -10.35
CA LEU A 262 15.67 -5.76 -11.55
C LEU A 262 14.46 -6.40 -12.22
N LEU A 263 14.50 -7.71 -12.45
CA LEU A 263 13.40 -8.46 -13.04
C LEU A 263 12.12 -8.37 -12.19
N ARG A 264 12.25 -8.47 -10.87
CA ARG A 264 11.11 -8.30 -9.94
C ARG A 264 10.46 -6.93 -10.10
N ARG A 265 11.26 -5.86 -10.17
CA ARG A 265 10.77 -4.47 -10.37
C ARG A 265 10.11 -4.28 -11.73
N LEU A 266 10.72 -4.80 -12.79
CA LEU A 266 10.14 -4.74 -14.14
C LEU A 266 8.78 -5.47 -14.20
N ARG A 267 8.64 -6.61 -13.52
CA ARG A 267 7.40 -7.40 -13.45
C ARG A 267 6.27 -6.70 -12.69
N MET A 268 6.53 -5.63 -11.94
CA MET A 268 5.52 -4.81 -11.24
C MET A 268 5.01 -3.63 -12.09
N ARG A 269 5.67 -3.29 -13.20
CA ARG A 269 5.29 -2.16 -14.06
C ARG A 269 3.86 -2.20 -14.54
N TRP A 270 3.32 -3.39 -14.78
CA TRP A 270 1.92 -3.58 -15.19
C TRP A 270 0.91 -2.96 -14.22
N ILE A 271 1.26 -2.81 -12.93
CA ILE A 271 0.35 -2.24 -11.93
C ILE A 271 -0.13 -0.87 -12.38
N GLY A 272 0.74 -0.03 -12.91
CA GLY A 272 0.38 1.29 -13.44
C GLY A 272 -0.01 1.31 -14.93
N ARG A 273 -0.32 0.17 -15.56
CA ARG A 273 -0.56 0.09 -17.02
C ARG A 273 -1.93 -0.47 -17.35
N HIS A 274 -2.53 0.04 -18.42
CA HIS A 274 -3.79 -0.44 -19.01
C HIS A 274 -4.89 -0.51 -17.95
N ILE A 275 -5.05 0.58 -17.20
CA ILE A 275 -6.16 0.76 -16.27
C ILE A 275 -7.32 1.34 -17.07
N PRO A 276 -8.55 0.80 -16.96
CA PRO A 276 -9.73 1.37 -17.61
C PRO A 276 -9.85 2.86 -17.31
N ARG A 277 -10.05 3.65 -18.37
CA ARG A 277 -10.07 5.12 -18.25
C ARG A 277 -11.16 5.60 -17.28
N GLU A 278 -12.32 4.96 -17.32
CA GLU A 278 -13.44 5.23 -16.43
C GLU A 278 -13.15 4.96 -14.94
N ASP A 279 -12.29 3.99 -14.63
CA ASP A 279 -11.90 3.66 -13.26
C ASP A 279 -10.89 4.68 -12.71
N ALA A 280 -9.97 5.13 -13.57
CA ALA A 280 -9.06 6.22 -13.25
C ALA A 280 -9.81 7.53 -12.99
N LYS A 281 -10.79 7.85 -13.85
CA LYS A 281 -11.66 9.03 -13.67
C LYS A 281 -12.49 8.94 -12.39
N TRP A 282 -12.98 7.75 -12.04
CA TRP A 282 -13.72 7.54 -10.79
C TRP A 282 -12.90 7.84 -9.54
N ILE A 283 -11.66 7.36 -9.46
CA ILE A 283 -10.77 7.78 -8.36
C ILE A 283 -10.55 9.29 -8.37
N GLY A 284 -10.37 9.89 -9.55
CA GLY A 284 -10.33 11.35 -9.69
C GLY A 284 -11.55 12.05 -9.08
N SER A 285 -12.74 11.51 -9.29
CA SER A 285 -14.00 12.06 -8.76
C SER A 285 -14.15 11.88 -7.25
N LEU A 286 -13.66 10.77 -6.68
CA LEU A 286 -13.63 10.58 -5.22
C LEU A 286 -12.67 11.57 -4.58
N LEU A 287 -11.46 11.68 -5.13
CA LEU A 287 -10.43 12.58 -4.61
C LEU A 287 -10.80 14.06 -4.76
N ALA A 288 -11.55 14.43 -5.81
CA ALA A 288 -12.01 15.81 -6.02
C ALA A 288 -13.01 16.30 -4.96
N GLN A 289 -13.56 15.40 -4.13
CA GLN A 289 -14.38 15.78 -2.99
C GLN A 289 -13.54 16.29 -1.80
N LEU A 290 -12.24 16.01 -1.78
CA LEU A 290 -11.34 16.52 -0.74
C LEU A 290 -11.08 18.02 -0.94
N SER A 291 -11.21 18.79 0.12
CA SER A 291 -10.78 20.18 0.15
C SER A 291 -9.25 20.27 0.06
N PRO A 292 -8.71 21.43 -0.40
CA PRO A 292 -7.28 21.70 -0.32
C PRO A 292 -6.73 21.50 1.11
N ASP A 293 -7.49 21.91 2.13
CA ASP A 293 -7.06 21.80 3.52
C ASP A 293 -7.03 20.35 4.02
N GLN A 294 -7.97 19.50 3.61
CA GLN A 294 -7.90 18.06 3.90
C GLN A 294 -6.62 17.44 3.32
N ILE A 295 -6.22 17.83 2.10
CA ILE A 295 -4.97 17.34 1.50
C ILE A 295 -3.76 17.88 2.27
N ARG A 296 -3.76 19.18 2.66
CA ARG A 296 -2.70 19.75 3.51
C ARG A 296 -2.58 19.02 4.82
N ASP A 297 -3.69 18.65 5.44
CA ASP A 297 -3.73 17.97 6.73
C ASP A 297 -3.06 16.59 6.68
N ALA A 298 -3.18 15.86 5.57
CA ALA A 298 -2.45 14.60 5.37
C ALA A 298 -0.93 14.80 5.42
N PHE A 299 -0.40 15.87 4.83
CA PHE A 299 1.03 16.17 4.84
C PHE A 299 1.48 16.85 6.15
N ARG A 300 0.65 17.71 6.73
CA ARG A 300 0.94 18.42 7.98
C ARG A 300 1.03 17.44 9.15
N SER A 301 0.07 16.52 9.26
CA SER A 301 0.08 15.47 10.28
C SER A 301 1.20 14.44 10.08
N ALA A 302 1.67 14.28 8.84
CA ALA A 302 2.84 13.50 8.51
C ALA A 302 4.18 14.23 8.79
N GLY A 303 4.16 15.46 9.31
CA GLY A 303 5.36 16.17 9.80
C GLY A 303 6.17 16.89 8.72
N PHE A 304 5.68 16.99 7.49
CA PHE A 304 6.35 17.78 6.45
C PHE A 304 6.42 19.27 6.83
N SER A 305 7.46 19.97 6.35
CA SER A 305 7.58 21.42 6.57
C SER A 305 6.45 22.19 5.89
N PRO A 306 6.10 23.41 6.32
CA PRO A 306 5.03 24.21 5.69
C PRO A 306 5.19 24.36 4.17
N THR A 307 6.42 24.60 3.71
CA THR A 307 6.74 24.71 2.26
C THR A 307 6.50 23.39 1.53
N GLU A 308 6.87 22.26 2.14
CA GLU A 308 6.61 20.93 1.57
C GLU A 308 5.13 20.61 1.55
N VAL A 309 4.38 20.95 2.60
CA VAL A 309 2.92 20.75 2.68
C VAL A 309 2.22 21.42 1.51
N GLU A 310 2.51 22.70 1.24
CA GLU A 310 1.93 23.40 0.09
C GLU A 310 2.37 22.77 -1.23
N GLY A 311 3.65 22.42 -1.35
CA GLY A 311 4.19 21.84 -2.56
C GLY A 311 3.59 20.47 -2.90
N PHE A 312 3.47 19.57 -1.93
CA PHE A 312 2.88 18.25 -2.11
C PHE A 312 1.38 18.36 -2.39
N THR A 313 0.69 19.23 -1.66
CA THR A 313 -0.73 19.52 -1.87
C THR A 313 -0.99 19.96 -3.30
N ALA A 314 -0.23 20.94 -3.80
CA ALA A 314 -0.38 21.44 -5.17
C ALA A 314 -0.19 20.33 -6.22
N VAL A 315 0.80 19.45 -6.04
CA VAL A 315 1.03 18.32 -6.97
C VAL A 315 -0.12 17.31 -6.89
N VAL A 316 -0.63 16.98 -5.70
CA VAL A 316 -1.78 16.08 -5.54
C VAL A 316 -3.02 16.68 -6.22
N GLN A 317 -3.32 17.95 -5.99
CA GLN A 317 -4.45 18.64 -6.62
C GLN A 317 -4.33 18.66 -8.16
N GLN A 318 -3.12 18.92 -8.68
CA GLN A 318 -2.89 18.84 -10.12
C GLN A 318 -3.18 17.44 -10.66
N ARG A 319 -2.68 16.39 -10.01
CA ARG A 319 -2.93 15.00 -10.43
C ARG A 319 -4.42 14.63 -10.34
N ILE A 320 -5.14 15.12 -9.33
CA ILE A 320 -6.60 14.95 -9.23
C ILE A 320 -7.29 15.64 -10.41
N SER A 321 -6.88 16.87 -10.77
CA SER A 321 -7.39 17.56 -11.96
C SER A 321 -7.13 16.77 -13.24
N ASP A 322 -5.93 16.20 -13.39
CA ASP A 322 -5.56 15.38 -14.55
C ASP A 322 -6.44 14.13 -14.67
N LEU A 323 -6.75 13.46 -13.55
CA LEU A 323 -7.68 12.31 -13.54
C LEU A 323 -9.10 12.72 -13.95
N ASN A 324 -9.59 13.88 -13.52
CA ASN A 324 -10.94 14.32 -13.85
C ASN A 324 -11.10 14.79 -15.31
N LYS A 325 -9.99 15.16 -15.96
CA LYS A 325 -9.92 15.50 -17.39
C LYS A 325 -9.81 14.29 -18.31
N LEU A 326 -9.60 13.09 -17.74
CA LEU A 326 -9.85 11.85 -18.46
C LEU A 326 -11.35 11.75 -18.82
#